data_AF-A0A6I4P186-F1
#
_entry.id   AF-A0A6I4P186-F1
#
_cell.length_a   1.000
_cell.length_b   1.000
_cell.length_c   1.000
_cell.angle_alpha   90.00
_cell.angle_beta   90.00
_cell.angle_gamma   90.00
#
_symmetry.space_group_name_H-M   'P 1'
#
loop_
_entity.id
_entity.type
_entity.pdbx_description
1 polymer ?
#
loop_
_entity_poly.entity_id
_entity_poly.type
_entity_poly.pdbx_seq_one_letter_code
_entity_poly.pdbx_strand_id
1 'polypeptide(L)'
;MPDAAFARALARWAVAEPAAADLAGEVALPVGIASGALPDGGRAWFVFNWGWEPQALTLATAVADAVSGEHLAAGTEVSLPAWSTRTFIGR
;
A
#
# COMPACT_ATOMS: atom_id res chain seq x y z
N MET A 1 -7.19 0.03 -26.99
CA MET A 1 -8.36 0.32 -26.13
C MET A 1 -7.86 0.87 -24.80
N PRO A 2 -8.58 1.75 -24.09
CA PRO A 2 -8.23 2.11 -22.72
C PRO A 2 -8.63 0.98 -21.77
N ASP A 3 -7.70 0.05 -21.53
CA ASP A 3 -7.86 -1.07 -20.59
C ASP A 3 -6.96 -0.89 -19.35
N ALA A 4 -7.06 -1.81 -18.38
CA ALA A 4 -6.28 -1.73 -17.14
C ALA A 4 -4.76 -1.84 -17.38
N ALA A 5 -4.33 -2.58 -18.41
CA ALA A 5 -2.92 -2.71 -18.75
C ALA A 5 -2.38 -1.38 -19.32
N PHE A 6 -3.14 -0.74 -20.21
CA PHE A 6 -2.85 0.57 -20.75
C PHE A 6 -2.83 1.64 -19.65
N ALA A 7 -3.83 1.66 -18.76
CA ALA A 7 -3.87 2.59 -17.64
C ALA A 7 -2.65 2.44 -16.72
N ARG A 8 -2.23 1.21 -16.40
CA ARG A 8 -0.99 0.94 -15.63
C ARG A 8 0.26 1.41 -16.36
N ALA A 9 0.35 1.19 -17.67
CA ALA A 9 1.49 1.65 -18.46
C ALA A 9 1.57 3.19 -18.49
N LEU A 10 0.43 3.86 -18.68
CA LEU A 10 0.35 5.32 -18.66
C LEU A 10 0.72 5.89 -17.28
N ALA A 11 0.22 5.31 -16.20
CA ALA A 11 0.55 5.73 -14.84
C ALA A 11 2.04 5.58 -14.54
N ARG A 12 2.67 4.45 -14.94
CA ARG A 12 4.11 4.23 -14.81
C ARG A 12 4.95 5.19 -15.66
N TRP A 13 4.45 5.60 -16.82
CA TRP A 13 5.12 6.61 -17.64
C TRP A 13 5.02 8.01 -17.01
N ALA A 14 3.86 8.37 -16.45
CA ALA A 14 3.61 9.70 -15.89
C ALA A 14 4.23 9.93 -14.51
N VAL A 15 4.43 8.87 -13.73
CA VAL A 15 4.90 8.94 -12.34
C VAL A 15 6.20 8.14 -12.20
N ALA A 16 7.32 8.84 -11.97
CA ALA A 16 8.64 8.22 -11.85
C ALA A 16 8.73 7.26 -10.66
N GLU A 17 8.22 7.67 -9.49
CA GLU A 17 8.16 6.84 -8.28
C GLU A 17 6.77 6.92 -7.64
N PRO A 18 5.97 5.84 -7.71
CA PRO A 18 4.64 5.83 -7.12
C PRO A 18 4.73 5.82 -5.60
N ALA A 19 4.14 6.80 -4.92
CA ALA A 19 4.12 6.88 -3.46
C ALA A 19 3.49 5.67 -2.75
N ALA A 20 2.70 4.86 -3.46
CA ALA A 20 2.19 3.58 -2.94
C ALA A 20 3.30 2.52 -2.81
N ALA A 21 4.33 2.59 -3.64
CA ALA A 21 5.48 1.69 -3.60
C ALA A 21 6.37 1.94 -2.37
N ASP A 22 6.33 3.14 -1.79
CA ASP A 22 7.07 3.47 -0.55
C ASP A 22 6.68 2.56 0.61
N LEU A 23 5.43 2.06 0.65
CA LEU A 23 4.96 1.20 1.73
C LEU A 23 5.52 -0.23 1.62
N ALA A 24 5.52 -0.82 0.42
CA ALA A 24 5.76 -2.26 0.24
C ALA A 24 6.21 -2.68 -1.18
N GLY A 25 6.63 -1.73 -2.02
CA GLY A 25 7.02 -2.00 -3.41
C GLY A 25 5.84 -2.37 -4.33
N GLU A 26 6.11 -3.16 -5.37
CA GLU A 26 5.05 -3.69 -6.24
C GLU A 26 4.26 -4.78 -5.51
N VAL A 27 2.94 -4.62 -5.47
CA VAL A 27 2.02 -5.63 -4.95
C VAL A 27 1.28 -6.34 -6.09
N ALA A 28 1.05 -7.64 -5.91
CA ALA A 28 0.26 -8.44 -6.82
C ALA A 28 -1.23 -8.35 -6.50
N LEU A 29 -2.08 -8.55 -7.51
CA LEU A 29 -3.50 -8.79 -7.26
C LEU A 29 -3.67 -10.03 -6.35
N PRO A 30 -4.65 -10.04 -5.44
CA PRO A 30 -5.76 -9.08 -5.32
C PRO A 30 -5.49 -7.91 -4.35
N VAL A 31 -4.22 -7.64 -4.00
CA VAL A 31 -3.86 -6.54 -3.10
C VAL A 31 -3.79 -5.21 -3.85
N GLY A 32 -4.36 -4.17 -3.25
CA GLY A 32 -4.26 -2.79 -3.75
C GLY A 32 -3.80 -1.82 -2.66
N ILE A 33 -3.00 -0.83 -3.04
CA ILE A 33 -2.53 0.23 -2.14
C ILE A 33 -2.93 1.58 -2.73
N ALA A 34 -3.65 2.38 -1.95
CA ALA A 34 -3.86 3.80 -2.19
C ALA A 34 -3.04 4.63 -1.20
N SER A 35 -2.68 5.87 -1.57
CA SER A 35 -1.94 6.76 -0.67
C SER A 35 -2.41 8.21 -0.76
N GLY A 36 -2.14 8.98 0.30
CA GLY A 36 -2.40 10.41 0.36
C GLY A 36 -1.37 11.12 1.23
N ALA A 37 -1.07 12.39 0.91
CA ALA A 37 -0.22 13.22 1.75
C ALA A 37 -0.97 13.74 2.97
N LEU A 38 -0.29 13.82 4.11
CA LEU A 38 -0.81 14.37 5.36
C LEU A 38 -0.35 15.83 5.57
N PRO A 39 -1.10 16.65 6.33
CA PRO A 39 -0.75 18.06 6.55
C PRO A 39 0.61 18.31 7.24
N ASP A 40 1.13 17.32 7.96
CA ASP A 40 2.43 17.36 8.65
C ASP A 40 3.62 16.96 7.74
N GLY A 41 3.35 16.77 6.45
CA GLY A 41 4.30 16.31 5.46
C GLY A 41 4.52 14.80 5.47
N GLY A 42 3.79 14.05 6.31
CA GLY A 42 3.77 12.60 6.27
C GLY A 42 2.89 12.04 5.14
N ARG A 43 2.70 10.73 5.18
CA ARG A 43 1.89 9.98 4.23
C ARG A 43 0.98 9.00 4.96
N ALA A 44 -0.22 8.83 4.42
CA ALA A 44 -1.12 7.75 4.76
C ALA A 44 -1.21 6.76 3.61
N TRP A 45 -1.25 5.47 3.93
CA TRP A 45 -1.50 4.39 2.98
C TRP A 45 -2.69 3.56 3.42
N PHE A 46 -3.49 3.15 2.44
CA PHE A 46 -4.65 2.29 2.62
C PHE A 46 -4.41 1.03 1.81
N VAL A 47 -4.27 -0.09 2.51
CA VAL A 47 -4.03 -1.40 1.92
C VAL A 47 -5.32 -2.20 1.94
N PHE A 48 -5.64 -2.84 0.83
CA PHE A 48 -6.85 -3.63 0.66
C PHE A 48 -6.48 -5.02 0.14
N ASN A 49 -7.02 -6.06 0.75
CA ASN A 49 -7.05 -7.39 0.16
C ASN A 49 -8.45 -7.63 -0.43
N TRP A 50 -8.59 -7.57 -1.76
CA TRP A 50 -9.86 -7.85 -2.44
C TRP A 50 -10.09 -9.34 -2.72
N GLY A 51 -9.23 -10.20 -2.18
CA GLY A 51 -9.25 -11.64 -2.36
C GLY A 51 -10.05 -12.35 -1.29
N TRP A 52 -10.40 -13.59 -1.63
CA TRP A 52 -11.01 -14.55 -0.71
C TRP A 52 -10.01 -15.26 0.19
N GLU A 53 -8.72 -15.21 -0.17
CA GLU A 53 -7.63 -15.83 0.61
C GLU A 53 -6.83 -14.77 1.38
N PRO A 54 -6.31 -15.10 2.58
CA PRO A 54 -5.36 -14.26 3.28
C PRO A 54 -4.15 -13.95 2.41
N GLN A 55 -3.64 -12.73 2.53
CA GLN A 55 -2.42 -12.25 1.87
C GLN A 55 -1.43 -11.77 2.93
N ALA A 56 -0.16 -11.68 2.54
CA ALA A 56 0.89 -11.09 3.37
C ALA A 56 1.55 -9.94 2.61
N LEU A 57 1.95 -8.91 3.35
CA LEU A 57 2.64 -7.73 2.82
C LEU A 57 3.89 -7.46 3.65
N THR A 58 5.06 -7.39 3.03
CA THR A 58 6.28 -6.96 3.71
C THR A 58 6.43 -5.46 3.62
N LEU A 59 6.56 -4.79 4.75
CA LEU A 59 6.75 -3.34 4.80
C LEU A 59 8.15 -2.95 4.30
N ALA A 60 8.23 -2.00 3.38
CA ALA A 60 9.48 -1.42 2.89
C ALA A 60 9.97 -0.24 3.75
N THR A 61 9.06 0.39 4.51
CA THR A 61 9.36 1.50 5.42
C THR A 61 8.71 1.29 6.79
N ALA A 62 9.24 1.94 7.81
CA ALA A 62 8.65 1.92 9.15
C ALA A 62 7.39 2.80 9.18
N VAL A 63 6.32 2.28 9.78
CA VAL A 63 5.01 2.93 9.82
C VAL A 63 4.33 2.69 11.17
N ALA A 64 3.33 3.51 11.47
CA ALA A 64 2.35 3.20 12.51
C ALA A 64 1.05 2.69 11.86
N ASP A 65 0.45 1.65 12.44
CA ASP A 65 -0.92 1.27 12.11
C ASP A 65 -1.88 2.31 12.71
N ALA A 66 -2.67 2.94 11.86
CA ALA A 66 -3.55 4.04 12.26
C ALA A 66 -4.73 3.59 13.15
N VAL A 67 -5.05 2.29 13.15
CA VAL A 67 -6.15 1.72 13.93
C VAL A 67 -5.65 1.21 15.28
N SER A 68 -4.57 0.43 15.30
CA SER A 68 -4.04 -0.13 16.56
C SER A 68 -3.07 0.81 17.29
N GLY A 69 -2.47 1.77 16.59
CA GLY A 69 -1.38 2.61 17.11
C GLY A 69 -0.03 1.89 17.21
N GLU A 70 0.05 0.63 16.77
CA GLU A 70 1.29 -0.15 16.80
C GLU A 70 2.30 0.42 15.81
N HIS A 71 3.56 0.53 16.24
CA HIS A 71 4.66 0.91 15.38
C HIS A 71 5.32 -0.35 14.80
N LEU A 72 5.35 -0.44 13.48
CA LEU A 72 5.88 -1.56 12.72
C LEU A 72 7.17 -1.14 12.01
N ALA A 73 8.19 -1.97 12.09
CA ALA A 73 9.46 -1.70 11.44
C ALA A 73 9.40 -2.04 9.94
N ALA A 74 10.33 -1.46 9.18
CA ALA A 74 10.61 -1.98 7.84
C ALA A 74 11.03 -3.46 7.92
N GLY A 75 10.64 -4.25 6.93
CA GLY A 75 10.80 -5.69 6.89
C GLY A 75 9.75 -6.49 7.68
N THR A 76 8.88 -5.84 8.45
CA THR A 76 7.79 -6.54 9.14
C THR A 76 6.79 -7.08 8.12
N GLU A 77 6.44 -8.37 8.26
CA GLU A 77 5.36 -8.99 7.51
C GLU A 77 4.02 -8.71 8.17
N VAL A 78 3.11 -8.16 7.39
CA VAL A 78 1.75 -7.79 7.78
C VAL A 78 0.78 -8.78 7.15
N SER A 79 0.00 -9.45 7.99
CA SER A 79 -1.14 -10.25 7.52
C SER A 79 -2.31 -9.36 7.09
N LEU A 80 -2.90 -9.70 5.96
CA LEU A 80 -4.11 -9.13 5.39
C LEU A 80 -5.13 -10.25 5.19
N PRO A 81 -6.04 -10.47 6.16
CA PRO A 81 -7.14 -11.42 5.98
C PRO A 81 -7.95 -11.16 4.71
N ALA A 82 -8.73 -12.16 4.28
CA ALA A 82 -9.64 -12.02 3.15
C ALA A 82 -10.56 -10.80 3.33
N TRP A 83 -10.72 -10.00 2.29
CA TRP A 83 -11.54 -8.77 2.31
C TRP A 83 -11.15 -7.73 3.37
N SER A 84 -9.92 -7.81 3.91
CA SER A 84 -9.46 -6.88 4.94
C SER A 84 -8.94 -5.57 4.37
N THR A 85 -8.91 -4.56 5.23
CA THR A 85 -8.15 -3.33 5.01
C THR A 85 -7.24 -3.05 6.20
N ARG A 86 -6.10 -2.45 5.93
CA ARG A 86 -5.21 -1.86 6.94
C ARG A 86 -4.81 -0.46 6.51
N THR A 87 -4.66 0.43 7.49
CA THR A 87 -4.27 1.82 7.26
C THR A 87 -2.98 2.09 8.01
N PHE A 88 -2.01 2.64 7.29
CA PHE A 88 -0.69 2.98 7.83
C PHE A 88 -0.41 4.46 7.67
N ILE A 89 0.32 5.01 8.62
CA ILE A 89 0.85 6.38 8.55
C ILE A 89 2.36 6.35 8.76
N GLY A 90 3.08 7.20 8.06
CA GLY A 90 4.54 7.27 8.11
C GLY A 90 5.07 8.53 7.45
N ARG A 91 6.39 8.61 7.31
CA ARG A 91 7.08 9.76 6.73
C ARG A 91 7.99 9.32 5.60
#